data_AF-A0AAV8Z9X4-F1
#
_entry.id   AF-A0AAV8Z9X4-F1
#
_cell.length_a   1.000
_cell.length_b   1.000
_cell.length_c   1.000
_cell.angle_alpha   90.00
_cell.angle_beta   90.00
_cell.angle_gamma   90.00
#
_symmetry.space_group_name_H-M   'P 1'
#
loop_
_entity.id
_entity.type
_entity.pdbx_description
1 polymer ?
#
loop_
_entity_poly.entity_id
_entity_poly.type
_entity_poly.pdbx_seq_one_letter_code
_entity_poly.pdbx_strand_id
1 'polypeptide(L)'
;MAMYFLAVDCSLYIIPALSLVDKRQKIDCKWSLNDITHFPKHFHIDAKPTTVVWWQTLDCNQNALVGFENGTIVLISLTDGRCLGSTSITEPIRQLCLCQDNSLETVSLLVSKF
;
A
#
# COMPACT_ATOMS: atom_id res chain seq x y z
N MET A 1 12.45 9.13 0.87
CA MET A 1 12.41 7.65 0.88
C MET A 1 11.78 7.19 -0.42
N ALA A 2 12.56 6.60 -1.34
CA ALA A 2 12.00 6.08 -2.59
C ALA A 2 11.74 4.57 -2.45
N MET A 3 10.47 4.21 -2.49
CA MET A 3 9.99 2.83 -2.46
C MET A 3 8.92 2.67 -3.53
N TYR A 4 8.86 1.48 -4.11
CA TYR A 4 7.77 1.11 -5.00
C TYR A 4 6.92 0.03 -4.37
N PHE A 5 5.61 0.24 -4.41
CA PHE A 5 4.60 -0.73 -4.00
C PHE A 5 3.91 -1.23 -5.25
N LEU A 6 3.79 -2.54 -5.39
CA LEU A 6 3.18 -3.18 -6.54
C LEU A 6 2.18 -4.22 -6.06
N ALA A 7 1.00 -4.24 -6.67
CA ALA A 7 0.01 -5.29 -6.46
C ALA A 7 -0.15 -6.09 -7.76
N VAL A 8 0.08 -7.40 -7.70
CA VAL A 8 -0.05 -8.33 -8.84
C VAL A 8 -0.74 -9.59 -8.34
N ASP A 9 -1.81 -10.02 -9.00
CA ASP A 9 -2.62 -11.19 -8.61
C ASP A 9 -3.02 -11.19 -7.12
N CYS A 10 -3.32 -10.00 -6.58
CA CYS A 10 -3.55 -9.68 -5.16
C CYS A 10 -2.43 -10.09 -4.18
N SER A 11 -1.24 -10.38 -4.68
CA SER A 11 0.01 -10.35 -3.90
C SER A 11 0.57 -8.93 -3.91
N LEU A 12 1.28 -8.56 -2.84
CA LEU A 12 1.85 -7.23 -2.67
C LEU A 12 3.37 -7.31 -2.54
N TYR A 13 4.05 -6.41 -3.25
CA TYR A 13 5.52 -6.33 -3.26
C TYR A 13 5.97 -4.94 -2.81
N ILE A 14 7.02 -4.91 -1.98
CA ILE A 14 7.74 -3.69 -1.59
C ILE A 14 9.14 -3.77 -2.18
N ILE A 15 9.52 -2.75 -2.95
CA ILE A 15 10.86 -2.60 -3.50
C ILE A 15 11.55 -1.42 -2.80
N PRO A 16 12.57 -1.66 -1.95
CA PRO A 16 13.32 -0.62 -1.25
C PRO A 16 14.33 0.08 -2.16
N ALA A 17 13.89 0.66 -3.28
CA ALA A 17 14.74 1.14 -4.37
C ALA A 17 15.90 2.04 -3.91
N LEU A 18 15.64 2.99 -3.01
CA LEU A 18 16.71 3.86 -2.52
C LEU A 18 17.73 3.12 -1.67
N SER A 19 17.30 2.22 -0.78
CA SER A 19 18.21 1.44 0.08
C SER A 19 19.02 0.40 -0.69
N LEU A 20 18.47 -0.12 -1.80
CA LEU A 20 19.19 -1.01 -2.70
C LEU A 20 20.37 -0.31 -3.39
N VAL A 21 20.23 0.99 -3.68
CA VAL A 21 21.26 1.79 -4.37
C VAL A 21 22.19 2.50 -3.37
N ASP A 22 21.66 2.98 -2.24
CA ASP A 22 22.41 3.66 -1.18
C ASP A 22 22.20 3.00 0.19
N LYS A 23 23.17 2.16 0.57
CA LYS A 23 23.16 1.42 1.84
C LYS A 23 23.34 2.27 3.09
N ARG A 24 23.59 3.59 2.95
CA ARG A 24 23.71 4.51 4.09
C ARG A 24 22.35 4.95 4.62
N GLN A 25 21.29 4.75 3.84
CA GLN A 25 19.92 5.08 4.22
C GLN A 25 19.47 4.20 5.38
N LYS A 26 19.08 4.85 6.47
CA LYS A 26 18.43 4.22 7.61
C LYS A 26 16.94 4.51 7.52
N ILE A 27 16.16 3.45 7.33
CA ILE A 27 14.71 3.51 7.28
C ILE A 27 14.19 2.71 8.47
N ASP A 28 13.35 3.34 9.29
CA ASP A 28 12.64 2.65 10.36
C ASP A 28 11.46 1.87 9.76
N CYS A 29 11.67 0.58 9.50
CA CYS A 29 10.66 -0.32 8.97
C CYS A 29 10.90 -1.75 9.45
N LYS A 30 9.86 -2.58 9.33
CA LYS A 30 9.90 -4.00 9.75
C LYS A 30 10.23 -4.98 8.62
N TRP A 31 10.37 -4.48 7.40
CA TRP A 31 10.62 -5.28 6.19
C TRP A 31 12.08 -5.14 5.73
N SER A 32 12.55 -6.08 4.90
CA SER A 32 13.94 -6.12 4.45
C SER A 32 14.25 -4.93 3.54
N LEU A 33 15.36 -4.23 3.81
CA LEU A 33 15.90 -3.17 2.94
C LEU A 33 16.88 -3.68 1.89
N ASN A 34 17.31 -4.95 2.01
CA ASN A 34 18.31 -5.56 1.14
C ASN A 34 17.71 -6.39 0.01
N ASP A 35 16.39 -6.62 0.04
CA ASP A 35 15.69 -7.46 -0.92
C ASP A 35 14.23 -7.01 -1.09
N ILE A 36 13.55 -7.54 -2.11
CA ILE A 36 12.12 -7.36 -2.31
C ILE A 36 11.36 -8.04 -1.17
N THR A 37 10.45 -7.31 -0.54
CA THR A 37 9.53 -7.92 0.42
C THR A 37 8.26 -8.34 -0.30
N HIS A 38 7.85 -9.59 -0.13
CA HIS A 38 6.67 -10.18 -0.76
C HIS A 38 5.64 -10.57 0.31
N PHE A 39 4.43 -10.05 0.18
CA PHE A 39 3.26 -10.51 0.92
C PHE A 39 2.38 -11.32 -0.03
N PRO A 40 2.23 -12.64 0.22
CA PRO A 40 1.41 -13.49 -0.63
C PRO A 40 -0.07 -13.12 -0.55
N LYS A 41 -0.87 -13.68 -1.46
CA LYS A 41 -2.32 -13.49 -1.53
C LYS A 41 -3.00 -13.98 -0.25
N HIS A 42 -3.37 -13.06 0.65
CA HIS A 42 -4.08 -13.39 1.90
C HIS A 42 -5.61 -13.34 1.77
N PHE A 43 -6.12 -12.82 0.67
CA PHE A 43 -7.55 -12.66 0.41
C PHE A 43 -7.86 -12.93 -1.06
N HIS A 44 -9.01 -13.54 -1.31
CA HIS A 44 -9.43 -13.93 -2.65
C HIS A 44 -10.31 -12.84 -3.27
N ILE A 45 -9.68 -11.89 -3.97
CA ILE A 45 -10.38 -10.95 -4.84
C ILE A 45 -10.23 -11.44 -6.27
N ASP A 46 -11.37 -11.71 -6.91
CA ASP A 46 -11.44 -12.07 -8.32
C ASP A 46 -11.54 -10.81 -9.19
N ALA A 47 -10.55 -9.93 -9.04
CA ALA A 47 -10.41 -8.70 -9.80
C ALA A 47 -8.93 -8.27 -9.82
N LYS A 48 -8.53 -7.62 -10.91
CA LYS A 48 -7.16 -7.13 -11.05
C LYS A 48 -6.96 -5.89 -10.16
N PRO A 49 -5.84 -5.79 -9.42
CA PRO A 49 -5.47 -4.55 -8.74
C PRO A 49 -5.11 -3.48 -9.77
N THR A 50 -5.58 -2.26 -9.55
CA THR A 50 -5.40 -1.13 -10.48
C THR A 50 -4.48 -0.06 -9.92
N THR A 51 -4.45 0.09 -8.61
CA THR A 51 -3.70 1.16 -7.94
C THR A 51 -3.36 0.76 -6.51
N VAL A 52 -2.24 1.28 -6.02
CA VAL A 52 -1.79 1.10 -4.64
C VAL A 52 -1.25 2.42 -4.12
N VAL A 53 -1.66 2.78 -2.92
CA VAL A 53 -1.10 3.91 -2.16
C VAL A 53 -0.68 3.41 -0.80
N TRP A 54 0.31 4.05 -0.20
CA TRP A 54 0.85 3.65 1.09
C TRP A 54 1.11 4.87 1.96
N TRP A 55 1.07 4.69 3.28
CA TRP A 55 1.51 5.69 4.24
C TRP A 55 2.03 5.07 5.54
N GLN A 56 2.72 5.90 6.31
CA GLN A 56 3.17 5.62 7.66
C GLN A 56 2.32 6.42 8.65
N THR A 57 1.86 5.77 9.73
CA THR A 57 1.22 6.45 10.87
C THR A 57 2.27 7.03 11.81
N LEU A 58 1.85 7.90 12.74
CA LEU A 58 2.71 8.45 13.79
C LEU A 58 3.35 7.35 14.66
N ASP A 59 2.65 6.24 14.89
CA ASP A 59 3.17 5.05 15.61
C ASP A 59 4.09 4.16 14.76
N CYS A 60 4.63 4.67 13.65
CA CYS A 60 5.46 3.96 12.68
C CYS A 60 4.79 2.75 12.00
N ASN A 61 3.47 2.59 12.09
CA ASN A 61 2.77 1.53 11.36
C ASN A 61 2.68 1.88 9.88
N GLN A 62 3.09 0.93 9.04
CA GLN A 62 3.12 1.05 7.59
C GLN A 62 1.88 0.37 7.02
N ASN A 63 1.06 1.10 6.25
CA ASN A 63 -0.18 0.59 5.69
C ASN A 63 -0.27 0.87 4.20
N ALA A 64 -0.98 0.02 3.48
CA ALA A 64 -1.31 0.22 2.07
C ALA A 64 -2.80 0.07 1.82
N LEU A 65 -3.31 0.83 0.85
CA LEU A 65 -4.62 0.63 0.26
C LEU A 65 -4.43 0.16 -1.18
N VAL A 66 -5.08 -0.94 -1.54
CA VAL A 66 -5.08 -1.50 -2.89
C VAL A 66 -6.48 -1.36 -3.47
N GLY A 67 -6.59 -0.66 -4.60
CA GLY A 67 -7.82 -0.54 -5.38
C GLY A 67 -7.90 -1.60 -6.48
N PHE A 68 -9.11 -2.03 -6.81
CA PHE A 68 -9.38 -3.11 -7.77
C PHE A 68 -10.36 -2.70 -8.88
N GLU A 69 -10.33 -3.42 -10.00
CA GLU A 69 -11.21 -3.19 -11.16
C GLU A 69 -12.70 -3.38 -10.85
N ASN A 70 -13.05 -4.17 -9.83
CA ASN A 70 -14.43 -4.38 -9.41
C ASN A 70 -14.93 -3.34 -8.38
N GLY A 71 -14.14 -2.29 -8.11
CA GLY A 71 -14.49 -1.25 -7.13
C GLY A 71 -14.13 -1.58 -5.68
N THR A 72 -13.50 -2.73 -5.42
CA THR A 72 -13.01 -3.08 -4.09
C THR A 72 -11.80 -2.22 -3.72
N ILE A 73 -11.71 -1.84 -2.44
CA ILE A 73 -10.54 -1.23 -1.82
C ILE A 73 -10.19 -2.06 -0.59
N VAL A 74 -8.93 -2.50 -0.47
CA VAL A 74 -8.44 -3.29 0.67
C VAL A 74 -7.36 -2.53 1.42
N LEU A 75 -7.48 -2.47 2.75
CA LEU A 75 -6.46 -1.99 3.67
C LEU A 75 -5.57 -3.15 4.10
N ILE A 76 -4.25 -3.00 3.93
CA ILE A 76 -3.25 -4.01 4.21
C ILE A 76 -2.20 -3.45 5.18
N SER A 77 -1.89 -4.20 6.23
CA SER A 77 -0.72 -3.97 7.09
C SER A 77 0.54 -4.38 6.33
N LEU A 78 1.48 -3.46 6.14
CA LEU A 78 2.79 -3.74 5.55
C LEU A 78 3.79 -4.27 6.57
N THR A 79 3.35 -4.52 7.81
CA THR A 79 4.17 -5.21 8.82
C THR A 79 4.16 -6.71 8.60
N ASP A 80 2.99 -7.27 8.27
CA ASP A 80 2.76 -8.72 8.24
C ASP A 80 1.91 -9.18 7.04
N GLY A 81 1.53 -8.26 6.14
CA GLY A 81 0.75 -8.55 4.93
C GLY A 81 -0.74 -8.79 5.18
N ARG A 82 -1.23 -8.64 6.41
CA ARG A 82 -2.62 -8.95 6.75
C ARG A 82 -3.59 -7.90 6.20
N CYS A 83 -4.74 -8.36 5.72
CA CYS A 83 -5.89 -7.51 5.45
C CYS A 83 -6.47 -7.01 6.77
N LEU A 84 -6.51 -5.69 6.95
CA LEU A 84 -7.08 -5.04 8.13
C LEU A 84 -8.55 -4.66 7.93
N GLY A 85 -8.99 -4.54 6.67
CA GLY A 85 -10.35 -4.19 6.32
C GLY A 85 -10.53 -3.98 4.83
N SER A 86 -11.78 -3.88 4.39
CA SER A 86 -12.13 -3.64 3.00
C SER A 86 -13.42 -2.86 2.87
N THR A 87 -13.56 -2.13 1.77
CA THR A 87 -14.79 -1.48 1.35
C THR A 87 -14.94 -1.58 -0.15
N SER A 88 -16.11 -1.25 -0.70
CA SER A 88 -16.38 -1.32 -2.13
C SER A 88 -17.26 -0.18 -2.59
N ILE A 89 -16.98 0.32 -3.79
CA ILE A 89 -17.89 1.15 -4.56
C ILE A 89 -18.36 0.37 -5.80
N THR A 90 -19.35 0.90 -6.50
CA THR A 90 -19.95 0.24 -7.67
C THR A 90 -19.09 0.28 -8.94
N GLU A 91 -18.10 1.16 -8.99
CA GLU A 91 -17.29 1.43 -10.17
C GLU A 91 -15.82 1.03 -9.98
N PRO A 92 -15.06 0.75 -11.05
CA PRO A 92 -13.65 0.42 -10.97
C PRO A 92 -12.83 1.50 -10.26
N ILE A 93 -11.93 1.10 -9.36
CA ILE A 93 -10.95 2.04 -8.79
C ILE A 93 -9.90 2.33 -9.85
N ARG A 94 -9.67 3.60 -10.18
CA ARG A 94 -8.61 4.01 -11.13
C ARG A 94 -7.44 4.68 -10.43
N GLN A 95 -7.74 5.53 -9.45
CA GLN A 95 -6.74 6.26 -8.71
C GLN A 95 -7.18 6.44 -7.25
N LEU A 96 -6.22 6.22 -6.36
CA LEU A 96 -6.31 6.59 -4.95
C LEU A 96 -5.32 7.71 -4.68
N CYS A 97 -5.72 8.70 -3.88
CA CYS A 97 -4.85 9.75 -3.40
C CYS A 97 -5.01 9.87 -1.88
N LEU A 98 -3.88 9.86 -1.17
CA LEU A 98 -3.85 10.08 0.27
C LEU A 98 -3.62 11.57 0.53
N CYS A 99 -4.55 12.17 1.26
CA CYS A 99 -4.44 13.54 1.73
C CYS A 99 -4.17 13.48 3.24
N GLN A 100 -2.99 13.93 3.66
CA GLN A 100 -2.62 14.01 5.06
C GLN A 100 -2.70 15.47 5.51
N ASP A 101 -3.24 15.71 6.70
CA ASP A 101 -3.15 17.02 7.34
C ASP A 101 -1.74 17.28 7.87
N ASN A 102 -1.44 18.55 8.17
CA ASN A 102 -0.12 18.95 8.65
C ASN A 102 0.18 18.42 10.08
N SER A 103 -0.86 18.04 10.83
CA SER A 103 -0.71 17.39 12.14
C SER A 103 -0.43 15.89 12.03
N LEU A 104 -0.59 15.29 10.84
CA LEU A 104 -0.52 13.84 10.59
C LEU A 104 -1.53 13.04 11.42
N GLU A 105 -2.56 13.69 11.95
CA GLU A 105 -3.61 13.08 12.76
C GLU A 105 -4.69 12.49 11.86
N THR A 106 -4.94 13.12 10.71
CA THR A 106 -5.98 12.70 9.77
C THR A 106 -5.36 12.30 8.44
N VAL A 107 -5.67 11.08 8.01
CA VAL A 107 -5.41 10.60 6.65
C VAL A 107 -6.76 10.42 5.95
N SER A 108 -7.00 11.23 4.91
CA SER A 108 -8.18 11.13 4.07
C SER A 108 -7.85 10.42 2.75
N LEU A 109 -8.78 9.61 2.27
CA LEU A 109 -8.67 8.93 0.98
C LEU A 109 -9.58 9.63 -0.04
N LEU A 110 -8.99 10.20 -1.08
CA LEU A 110 -9.72 10.64 -2.26
C LEU A 110 -9.71 9.52 -3.30
N VAL A 111 -10.90 9.11 -3.73
CA VAL A 111 -11.10 8.11 -4.79
C VAL A 111 -11.56 8.83 -6.05
N SER A 112 -10.70 8.88 -7.08
CA SER A 112 -11.05 9.52 -8.36
C SER A 112 -11.59 8.51 -9.36
N LYS A 113 -12.60 8.94 -10.13
CA LYS A 113 -13.29 8.15 -11.15
C LYS A 113 -12.79 8.42 -12.59
N PHE A 114 -11.88 9.38 -12.79
CA PHE A 114 -11.50 9.90 -14.11
C PHE A 114 -10.09 9.48 -14.51
#